data_AF-A0A0S7XP15-F1
#
_entry.id   AF-A0A0S7XP15-F1
#
_cell.length_a   1.000
_cell.length_b   1.000
_cell.length_c   1.000
_cell.angle_alpha   90.00
_cell.angle_beta   90.00
_cell.angle_gamma   90.00
#
_symmetry.space_group_name_H-M   'P 1'
#
loop_
_entity.id
_entity.type
_entity.pdbx_description
1 polymer ?
#
loop_
_entity_poly.entity_id
_entity_poly.type
_entity_poly.pdbx_seq_one_letter_code
_entity_poly.pdbx_strand_id
1 'polypeptide(L)'
;MEKYIIDFLIIMLAERDPHTEIYGEELQNLAVSLGKDIGVPEYKLRDLRLLALLHDVGKGGILDSILYKKGKLSSEEWEIMKRHCEIGYRIA
;
A
#
# COMPACT_ATOMS: atom_id res chain seq x y z
N MET A 1 6.08 18.29 10.10
CA MET A 1 6.03 18.43 8.63
C MET A 1 5.86 17.06 7.99
N GLU A 2 6.73 16.09 8.30
CA GLU A 2 6.65 14.69 7.80
C GLU A 2 5.32 13.99 8.11
N LYS A 3 4.81 14.11 9.34
CA LYS A 3 3.52 13.52 9.74
C LYS A 3 2.36 13.93 8.81
N TYR A 4 2.29 15.20 8.42
CA TYR A 4 1.21 15.71 7.57
C TYR A 4 1.24 15.13 6.15
N ILE A 5 2.44 14.79 5.65
CA ILE A 5 2.59 14.17 4.32
C ILE A 5 2.10 12.73 4.38
N ILE A 6 2.48 11.99 5.42
CA ILE A 6 2.02 10.60 5.62
C ILE A 6 0.50 10.56 5.79
N ASP A 7 -0.06 11.41 6.64
CA ASP A 7 -1.51 11.49 6.87
C ASP A 7 -2.25 11.80 5.55
N PHE A 8 -1.72 12.71 4.72
CA PHE A 8 -2.27 13.01 3.40
C PHE A 8 -2.23 11.81 2.45
N LEU A 9 -1.12 11.07 2.39
CA LEU A 9 -0.99 9.88 1.55
C LEU A 9 -1.97 8.78 1.97
N ILE A 10 -2.18 8.59 3.27
CA ILE A 10 -3.14 7.62 3.81
C ILE A 10 -4.56 8.00 3.40
N ILE A 11 -4.95 9.26 3.57
CA ILE A 11 -6.28 9.75 3.17
C ILE A 11 -6.50 9.55 1.67
N MET A 12 -5.53 9.96 0.85
CA MET A 12 -5.59 9.78 -0.60
C MET A 12 -5.70 8.31 -1.01
N LEU A 13 -4.99 7.42 -0.32
CA LEU A 13 -5.05 5.99 -0.57
C LEU A 13 -6.42 5.41 -0.16
N ALA A 14 -6.96 5.80 0.99
CA ALA A 14 -8.28 5.36 1.44
C ALA A 14 -9.41 5.79 0.48
N GLU A 15 -9.33 7.01 -0.07
CA GLU A 15 -10.28 7.48 -1.08
C GLU A 15 -10.21 6.68 -2.40
N ARG A 16 -9.00 6.25 -2.81
CA ARG A 16 -8.83 5.45 -4.03
C ARG A 16 -9.09 3.96 -3.81
N ASP A 17 -8.77 3.43 -2.64
CA ASP A 17 -8.97 2.04 -2.31
C ASP A 17 -9.59 1.92 -0.92
N PRO A 18 -10.93 1.82 -0.84
CA PRO A 18 -11.66 1.72 0.42
C PRO A 18 -11.27 0.51 1.28
N HIS A 19 -10.60 -0.51 0.69
CA HIS A 19 -10.11 -1.65 1.45
C HIS A 19 -8.91 -1.29 2.35
N THR A 20 -8.22 -0.19 2.07
CA THR A 20 -7.06 0.27 2.86
C THR A 20 -7.46 0.62 4.30
N GLU A 21 -8.63 1.23 4.50
CA GLU A 21 -9.08 1.68 5.83
C GLU A 21 -9.50 0.50 6.71
N ILE A 22 -10.04 -0.57 6.12
CA ILE A 22 -10.56 -1.74 6.85
C ILE A 22 -9.43 -2.69 7.25
N TYR A 23 -8.40 -2.86 6.42
CA TYR A 23 -7.35 -3.88 6.62
C TYR A 23 -5.98 -3.30 7.02
N GLY A 24 -5.83 -1.97 7.04
CA GLY A 24 -4.54 -1.33 7.29
C GLY A 24 -3.96 -1.67 8.67
N GLU A 25 -4.76 -1.69 9.73
CA GLU A 25 -4.27 -1.98 11.08
C GLU A 25 -3.91 -3.47 11.27
N GLU A 26 -4.75 -4.37 10.78
CA GLU A 26 -4.50 -5.82 10.86
C GLU A 26 -3.24 -6.21 10.09
N LEU A 27 -3.06 -5.69 8.87
CA LEU A 27 -1.88 -5.94 8.04
C LEU A 27 -0.60 -5.41 8.71
N GLN A 28 -0.66 -4.19 9.27
CA GLN A 28 0.45 -3.61 10.03
C GLN A 28 0.85 -4.50 11.21
N ASN A 29 -0.12 -4.98 11.98
CA ASN A 29 0.13 -5.82 13.13
C ASN A 29 0.71 -7.19 12.73
N LEU A 30 0.20 -7.79 11.65
CA LEU A 30 0.73 -9.03 11.10
C LEU A 30 2.18 -8.86 10.62
N ALA A 31 2.47 -7.79 9.87
CA ALA A 31 3.82 -7.51 9.37
C ALA A 31 4.82 -7.31 10.53
N VAL A 32 4.43 -6.55 11.56
CA VAL A 32 5.28 -6.32 12.74
C VAL A 32 5.47 -7.60 13.54
N SER A 33 4.43 -8.43 13.69
CA SER A 33 4.54 -9.73 14.37
C SER A 33 5.54 -10.63 13.65
N LEU A 34 5.39 -10.78 12.34
CA LEU A 34 6.32 -11.57 11.53
C LEU A 34 7.75 -11.02 11.61
N GLY A 35 7.90 -9.70 11.54
CA GLY A 35 9.19 -9.02 11.66
C GLY A 35 9.88 -9.35 12.99
N LYS A 36 9.15 -9.34 14.10
CA LYS A 36 9.67 -9.75 15.41
C LYS A 36 10.11 -11.22 15.42
N ASP A 37 9.28 -12.10 14.88
CA ASP A 37 9.53 -13.55 14.88
C ASP A 37 10.79 -13.93 14.08
N ILE A 38 11.12 -13.17 13.03
CA ILE A 38 12.32 -13.38 12.20
C ILE A 38 13.52 -12.53 12.62
N GLY A 39 13.43 -11.79 13.73
CA GLY A 39 14.54 -11.01 14.28
C GLY A 39 14.83 -9.68 13.57
N VAL A 40 13.83 -9.06 12.95
CA VAL A 40 13.95 -7.69 12.42
C VAL A 40 14.22 -6.73 13.59
N PRO A 41 15.26 -5.87 13.52
CA PRO A 41 15.54 -4.90 14.57
C PRO A 41 14.37 -3.94 14.83
N GLU A 42 14.16 -3.56 16.10
CA GLU A 42 13.05 -2.69 16.52
C GLU A 42 12.98 -1.37 15.74
N TYR A 43 14.14 -0.78 15.39
CA TYR A 43 14.17 0.45 14.60
C TYR A 43 13.61 0.27 13.19
N LYS A 44 13.70 -0.93 12.60
CA LYS A 44 13.09 -1.27 11.30
C LYS A 44 11.62 -1.68 11.40
N LEU A 45 11.14 -2.09 12.58
CA LEU A 45 9.74 -2.46 12.76
C LEU A 45 8.81 -1.25 12.62
N ARG A 46 9.29 -0.05 12.94
CA ARG A 46 8.56 1.21 12.69
C ARG A 46 8.37 1.45 11.19
N ASP A 47 9.44 1.28 10.42
CA ASP A 47 9.39 1.43 8.96
C ASP A 47 8.51 0.34 8.33
N LEU A 48 8.63 -0.90 8.80
CA LEU A 48 7.80 -2.01 8.34
C LEU A 48 6.31 -1.76 8.58
N ARG A 49 5.95 -1.22 9.75
CA ARG A 49 4.58 -0.80 10.05
C ARG A 49 4.11 0.28 9.07
N LEU A 50 4.90 1.33 8.86
CA LEU A 50 4.54 2.41 7.93
C LEU A 50 4.40 1.90 6.48
N LEU A 51 5.33 1.08 6.02
CA LEU A 51 5.32 0.54 4.66
C LEU A 51 4.18 -0.47 4.44
N ALA A 52 3.78 -1.22 5.48
CA ALA A 52 2.58 -2.06 5.41
C ALA A 52 1.31 -1.23 5.18
N LEU A 53 1.20 -0.06 5.83
CA LEU A 53 0.08 0.86 5.63
C LEU A 53 0.11 1.50 4.23
N LEU A 54 1.30 1.80 3.70
CA LEU A 54 1.48 2.45 2.40
C LEU A 54 1.71 1.48 1.23
N HIS A 55 1.60 0.16 1.45
CA HIS A 55 2.05 -0.85 0.47
C HIS A 55 1.41 -0.69 -0.91
N ASP A 56 0.18 -0.17 -0.94
CA ASP A 56 -0.63 0.02 -2.14
C ASP A 56 -0.69 1.48 -2.62
N VAL A 57 0.13 2.39 -2.09
CA VAL A 57 0.16 3.82 -2.47
C VAL A 57 0.32 4.03 -3.99
N GLY A 58 1.01 3.12 -4.66
CA GLY A 58 1.20 3.15 -6.10
C GLY A 58 -0.07 2.93 -6.94
N LYS A 59 -1.18 2.46 -6.35
CA LYS A 59 -2.50 2.43 -7.00
C LYS A 59 -2.97 3.83 -7.42
N GLY A 60 -2.42 4.89 -6.80
CA GLY A 60 -2.61 6.28 -7.23
C GLY A 60 -2.22 6.55 -8.69
N GLY A 61 -1.30 5.76 -9.26
CA GLY A 61 -0.88 5.88 -10.66
C GLY A 61 -1.57 4.91 -11.63
N ILE A 62 -2.55 4.12 -11.17
CA ILE A 62 -3.32 3.20 -12.03
C ILE A 62 -4.59 3.89 -12.52
N LEU A 63 -4.90 3.71 -13.81
CA LEU A 63 -6.11 4.26 -14.43
C LEU A 63 -7.37 3.67 -13.80
N ASP A 64 -8.38 4.52 -13.56
CA ASP A 64 -9.67 4.12 -12.95
C ASP A 64 -10.37 3.01 -13.75
N SER A 65 -10.26 3.03 -15.08
CA SER A 65 -10.84 2.01 -15.97
C SER A 65 -10.25 0.60 -15.74
N ILE A 66 -9.05 0.53 -15.17
CA ILE A 66 -8.36 -0.72 -14.81
C ILE A 66 -8.54 -1.00 -13.32
N LEU A 67 -8.33 0.00 -12.46
CA LEU A 67 -8.42 -0.14 -11.00
C LEU A 67 -9.82 -0.59 -10.54
N TYR A 68 -10.87 -0.02 -11.14
CA TYR A 68 -12.26 -0.29 -10.77
C TYR A 68 -13.01 -1.14 -11.81
N LYS A 69 -12.28 -1.85 -12.68
CA LYS A 69 -12.92 -2.68 -13.71
C LYS A 69 -13.81 -3.73 -13.06
N LYS A 70 -15.10 -3.75 -13.43
CA LYS A 70 -16.04 -4.79 -13.02
C LYS A 70 -15.78 -6.05 -13.86
N GLY A 71 -15.18 -7.07 -13.26
CA GLY A 71 -14.85 -8.33 -13.90
C GLY A 71 -13.35 -8.59 -13.97
N LYS A 72 -12.94 -9.60 -14.75
CA LYS A 72 -11.53 -9.94 -14.88
C LYS A 72 -10.80 -8.91 -15.74
N LEU A 73 -9.59 -8.56 -15.33
CA LEU A 73 -8.63 -7.84 -16.16
C LEU A 73 -8.18 -8.74 -17.33
N SER A 74 -7.93 -8.13 -18.49
CA SER A 74 -7.18 -8.80 -19.56
C SER A 74 -5.73 -9.01 -19.14
N SER A 75 -4.98 -9.79 -19.92
CA SER A 75 -3.55 -9.99 -19.68
C SER A 75 -2.79 -8.66 -19.68
N GLU A 76 -3.09 -7.77 -20.62
CA GLU A 76 -2.47 -6.45 -20.76
C GLU A 76 -2.85 -5.52 -19.60
N GLU A 77 -4.13 -5.51 -19.21
CA GLU A 77 -4.60 -4.73 -18.06
C GLU A 77 -3.99 -5.23 -16.75
N TRP A 78 -3.77 -6.53 -16.62
CA TRP A 78 -3.09 -7.13 -15.48
C TRP A 78 -1.62 -6.72 -15.40
N GLU A 79 -0.91 -6.69 -16.54
CA GLU A 79 0.45 -6.14 -16.59
C GLU A 79 0.50 -4.68 -16.15
N ILE A 80 -0.50 -3.87 -16.50
CA ILE A 80 -0.62 -2.48 -16.03
C ILE A 80 -0.89 -2.44 -14.52
N MET A 81 -1.84 -3.24 -14.01
CA MET A 81 -2.18 -3.30 -12.59
C MET A 81 -0.95 -3.62 -11.74
N LYS A 82 -0.11 -4.58 -12.14
CA LYS A 82 1.13 -4.94 -11.41
C LYS A 82 2.13 -3.80 -11.26
N ARG A 83 2.04 -2.75 -12.08
CA ARG A 83 2.93 -1.59 -12.00
C ARG A 83 2.71 -0.75 -10.74
N HIS A 84 1.62 -0.96 -9.98
CA HIS A 84 1.42 -0.26 -8.70
C HIS A 84 2.61 -0.46 -7.75
N CYS A 85 3.25 -1.63 -7.73
CA CYS A 85 4.45 -1.84 -6.90
C CYS A 85 5.61 -0.92 -7.32
N GLU A 86 5.89 -0.82 -8.62
CA GLU A 86 6.96 0.02 -9.17
C GLU A 86 6.66 1.51 -8.96
N ILE A 87 5.40 1.91 -9.11
CA ILE A 87 4.94 3.26 -8.80
C ILE A 87 5.09 3.56 -7.32
N GLY A 88 4.69 2.63 -6.44
CA GLY A 88 4.83 2.73 -5.00
C GLY A 88 6.29 2.90 -4.57
N TYR A 89 7.21 2.09 -5.12
CA TYR A 89 8.65 2.20 -4.87
C TYR A 89 9.25 3.56 -5.26
N ARG A 90 8.68 4.25 -6.25
CA ARG A 90 9.11 5.62 -6.61
C ARG A 90 8.59 6.69 -5.64
N ILE A 91 7.54 6.37 -4.88
CA ILE A 91 6.87 7.29 -3.95
C ILE A 91 7.39 7.11 -2.53
N ALA A 92 7.59 5.88 -2.08
CA ALA A 92 7.89 5.49 -0.70
C ALA A 92 9.03 4.48 -0.59
#